data_AF-A0A177NMZ4-F1
#
_entry.id   AF-A0A177NMZ4-F1
#
_cell.length_a   1.000
_cell.length_b   1.000
_cell.length_c   1.000
_cell.angle_alpha   90.00
_cell.angle_beta   90.00
_cell.angle_gamma   90.00
#
_symmetry.space_group_name_H-M   'P 1'
#
loop_
_entity.id
_entity.type
_entity.pdbx_description
1 polymer ?
#
loop_
_entity_poly.entity_id
_entity_poly.type
_entity_poly.pdbx_seq_one_letter_code
_entity_poly.pdbx_strand_id
1 'polypeptide(L)'
;MNFKLSTFTAALLLGSASLSASADETCASPYMAKITGQEDFVYIWTLGAEGVGDEQDKLVTVDVNPKSKQYGKVVASLSVGGRNEAHHSDFTDDRRFLWAGGLDTNKIFIFDVATDPAKPKLTKTITDFVAKSGGVVGPHSLYALPGRMVITGLSNNKDHGGRTAIVEYSNAGDYIATYWLPTDDNLQGAIKSGKYADGYNYDVRALPRKNLMLTSSFTGWSNYMMDFGKMLNDQEAMKRFGNTVVQWDLHSRQPKKVFDVPGAPLEIRCAWDKAHNYCFTSTALTSKIWLIYQDDKGEWQAKDVADIGEPAKIPLPVDISISSDDKTLWVNTFMDGKTRRFDISDPFHPKQVFEQKIGAQVNMVSSSWDGKRLYYTSSLLANWDKKGADNEQYFKAYSWDGDKLTEQFSIDFNKEKLGRAHQMRFGAYALYGKAPK
;
A
#
# COMPACT_ATOMS: atom_id res chain seq x y z
N MET A 1 -15.07 77.69 -19.76
CA MET A 1 -14.29 76.79 -18.89
C MET A 1 -15.04 75.49 -18.73
N ASN A 2 -14.39 74.34 -18.91
CA ASN A 2 -14.72 73.04 -18.31
C ASN A 2 -13.71 71.99 -18.84
N PHE A 3 -12.68 71.68 -18.04
CA PHE A 3 -11.81 70.54 -18.32
C PHE A 3 -12.56 69.25 -17.97
N LYS A 4 -12.65 68.31 -18.90
CA LYS A 4 -13.03 66.92 -18.56
C LYS A 4 -11.76 66.17 -18.16
N LEU A 5 -11.77 65.64 -16.93
CA LEU A 5 -10.69 64.80 -16.41
C LEU A 5 -10.87 63.38 -16.96
N SER A 6 -9.91 62.90 -17.76
CA SER A 6 -9.90 61.51 -18.26
C SER A 6 -9.05 60.64 -17.32
N THR A 7 -9.71 59.94 -16.39
CA THR A 7 -9.06 58.97 -15.50
C THR A 7 -8.62 57.72 -16.27
N PHE A 8 -7.31 57.56 -16.46
CA PHE A 8 -6.73 56.30 -16.92
C PHE A 8 -6.71 55.27 -15.78
N THR A 9 -7.70 54.37 -15.74
CA THR A 9 -7.68 53.22 -14.84
C THR A 9 -6.78 52.13 -15.42
N ALA A 10 -5.53 52.07 -14.95
CA ALA A 10 -4.61 51.00 -15.31
C ALA A 10 -5.06 49.66 -14.69
N ALA A 11 -5.73 48.82 -15.47
CA ALA A 11 -6.11 47.48 -15.04
C ALA A 11 -4.88 46.58 -14.95
N LEU A 12 -4.34 46.39 -13.73
CA LEU A 12 -3.37 45.34 -13.47
C LEU A 12 -4.05 43.98 -13.66
N LEU A 13 -3.82 43.37 -14.82
CA LEU A 13 -4.06 41.94 -15.04
C LEU A 13 -3.05 41.14 -14.22
N LEU A 14 -3.33 41.01 -12.92
CA LEU A 14 -2.74 39.99 -12.07
C LEU A 14 -3.21 38.63 -12.58
N GLY A 15 -2.49 38.12 -13.58
CA GLY A 15 -2.66 36.77 -14.10
C GLY A 15 -2.28 35.76 -13.04
N SER A 16 -3.21 35.48 -12.13
CA SER A 16 -3.16 34.35 -11.21
C SER A 16 -3.27 33.06 -12.01
N ALA A 17 -2.16 32.67 -12.64
CA ALA A 17 -1.97 31.35 -13.21
C ALA A 17 -1.98 30.35 -12.05
N SER A 18 -3.19 29.91 -11.68
CA SER A 18 -3.42 28.84 -10.73
C SER A 18 -2.89 27.55 -11.33
N LEU A 19 -1.59 27.31 -11.16
CA LEU A 19 -0.94 26.05 -11.43
C LEU A 19 -1.47 25.02 -10.43
N SER A 20 -2.61 24.42 -10.77
CA SER A 20 -3.23 23.31 -10.05
C SER A 20 -2.33 22.07 -10.18
N ALA A 21 -1.27 22.00 -9.37
CA ALA A 21 -0.40 20.84 -9.27
C ALA A 21 -1.23 19.59 -8.93
N SER A 22 -1.21 18.59 -9.82
CA SER A 22 -2.18 17.48 -9.88
C SER A 22 -1.52 16.09 -9.94
N ALA A 23 -2.32 15.00 -9.90
CA ALA A 23 -2.25 13.98 -8.85
C ALA A 23 -2.99 12.61 -9.11
N ASP A 24 -2.63 11.33 -8.78
CA ASP A 24 -1.42 10.45 -8.58
C ASP A 24 -1.79 9.03 -8.08
N GLU A 25 -0.86 8.06 -8.16
CA GLU A 25 -0.81 6.73 -7.52
C GLU A 25 -2.07 6.35 -6.73
N THR A 26 -2.83 5.46 -7.34
CA THR A 26 -4.19 5.08 -6.96
C THR A 26 -4.27 4.23 -5.69
N CYS A 27 -3.13 3.78 -5.17
CA CYS A 27 -2.99 3.08 -3.90
C CYS A 27 -2.88 4.03 -2.69
N ALA A 28 -2.50 5.29 -2.91
CA ALA A 28 -2.13 6.26 -1.88
C ALA A 28 -3.35 6.95 -1.21
N SER A 29 -3.13 7.56 -0.04
CA SER A 29 -4.16 8.34 0.68
C SER A 29 -4.75 9.49 -0.16
N PRO A 30 -6.07 9.70 -0.17
CA PRO A 30 -6.72 10.77 -0.93
C PRO A 30 -6.48 12.18 -0.36
N TYR A 31 -5.80 12.29 0.79
CA TYR A 31 -5.38 13.57 1.37
C TYR A 31 -4.03 14.07 0.87
N MET A 32 -3.20 13.20 0.27
CA MET A 32 -1.82 13.53 -0.05
C MET A 32 -1.69 14.48 -1.25
N ALA A 33 -0.57 15.23 -1.28
CA ALA A 33 0.00 15.74 -2.52
C ALA A 33 0.46 14.58 -3.43
N LYS A 34 0.63 14.82 -4.72
CA LYS A 34 0.40 13.77 -5.70
C LYS A 34 0.96 14.17 -7.11
N ILE A 35 1.41 13.22 -7.95
CA ILE A 35 1.92 13.25 -9.34
C ILE A 35 0.92 12.70 -10.44
N THR A 36 0.21 13.53 -11.23
CA THR A 36 -0.57 13.05 -12.41
C THR A 36 0.29 12.64 -13.62
N GLY A 37 1.53 13.13 -13.67
CA GLY A 37 2.38 13.11 -14.86
C GLY A 37 3.31 11.90 -14.91
N GLN A 38 4.58 12.17 -15.23
CA GLN A 38 5.68 11.23 -15.09
C GLN A 38 6.34 11.43 -13.72
N GLU A 39 6.36 10.38 -12.91
CA GLU A 39 7.20 10.25 -11.72
C GLU A 39 8.70 10.20 -12.09
N ASP A 40 9.57 10.81 -11.28
CA ASP A 40 11.01 10.80 -11.52
C ASP A 40 11.69 9.58 -10.88
N PHE A 41 11.18 9.13 -9.74
CA PHE A 41 11.77 8.09 -8.90
C PHE A 41 10.74 7.08 -8.42
N VAL A 42 11.19 5.83 -8.25
CA VAL A 42 10.52 4.87 -7.37
C VAL A 42 11.43 4.61 -6.17
N TYR A 43 10.89 4.87 -4.98
CA TYR A 43 11.45 4.42 -3.72
C TYR A 43 10.97 2.99 -3.47
N ILE A 44 11.88 2.10 -3.11
CA ILE A 44 11.62 0.67 -2.93
C ILE A 44 12.12 0.28 -1.54
N TRP A 45 11.20 -0.05 -0.65
CA TRP A 45 11.55 -0.58 0.67
C TRP A 45 12.00 -2.03 0.50
N THR A 46 13.22 -2.32 0.93
CA THR A 46 13.98 -3.51 0.53
C THR A 46 14.51 -4.24 1.76
N LEU A 47 14.19 -5.52 1.86
CA LEU A 47 14.50 -6.40 2.98
C LEU A 47 15.91 -7.00 2.82
N GLY A 48 16.71 -6.91 3.89
CA GLY A 48 18.05 -7.47 3.94
C GLY A 48 18.04 -9.00 3.91
N ALA A 49 18.97 -9.59 3.16
CA ALA A 49 19.13 -11.04 3.06
C ALA A 49 20.57 -11.45 3.36
N GLU A 50 20.74 -12.60 4.02
CA GLU A 50 22.03 -13.19 4.33
C GLU A 50 22.83 -13.47 3.04
N GLY A 51 24.12 -13.13 3.04
CA GLY A 51 24.98 -13.17 1.86
C GLY A 51 24.74 -12.09 0.80
N VAL A 52 23.71 -11.24 0.94
CA VAL A 52 23.35 -10.22 -0.07
C VAL A 52 23.79 -8.81 0.36
N GLY A 53 24.95 -8.40 -0.15
CA GLY A 53 25.48 -7.05 0.02
C GLY A 53 25.99 -6.77 1.43
N ASP A 54 25.39 -5.80 2.10
CA ASP A 54 25.59 -5.48 3.52
C ASP A 54 24.54 -6.13 4.44
N GLU A 55 23.74 -7.04 3.88
CA GLU A 55 22.66 -7.85 4.50
C GLU A 55 21.56 -7.09 5.28
N GLN A 56 21.53 -5.77 5.18
CA GLN A 56 20.61 -4.91 5.92
C GLN A 56 19.37 -4.55 5.10
N ASP A 57 18.31 -4.15 5.79
CA ASP A 57 17.19 -3.45 5.16
C ASP A 57 17.64 -2.07 4.66
N LYS A 58 17.12 -1.65 3.50
CA LYS A 58 17.44 -0.35 2.90
C LYS A 58 16.31 0.23 2.08
N LEU A 59 16.33 1.56 1.97
CA LEU A 59 15.54 2.28 0.98
C LEU A 59 16.37 2.39 -0.30
N VAL A 60 15.90 1.78 -1.38
CA VAL A 60 16.50 1.92 -2.73
C VAL A 60 15.74 3.00 -3.49
N THR A 61 16.44 3.85 -4.23
CA THR A 61 15.85 4.88 -5.10
C THR A 61 16.29 4.60 -6.54
N VAL A 62 15.31 4.29 -7.41
CA VAL A 62 15.52 4.04 -8.84
C VAL A 62 15.00 5.23 -9.64
N ASP A 63 15.79 5.71 -10.60
CA ASP A 63 15.36 6.74 -11.55
C ASP A 63 14.52 6.10 -12.66
N VAL A 64 13.29 6.62 -12.83
CA VAL A 64 12.29 6.09 -13.76
C VAL A 64 11.76 7.15 -14.73
N ASN A 65 12.41 8.32 -14.81
CA ASN A 65 12.07 9.30 -15.84
C ASN A 65 12.76 8.93 -17.17
N PRO A 66 12.03 8.62 -18.27
CA PRO A 66 12.66 8.28 -19.55
C PRO A 66 13.43 9.42 -20.22
N LYS A 67 13.40 10.64 -19.65
CA LYS A 67 14.26 11.77 -20.04
C LYS A 67 15.59 11.81 -19.29
N SER A 68 15.76 11.02 -18.23
CA SER A 68 16.98 10.97 -17.44
C SER A 68 18.06 10.12 -18.11
N LYS A 69 19.32 10.54 -17.96
CA LYS A 69 20.50 9.73 -18.34
C LYS A 69 20.70 8.52 -17.42
N GLN A 70 19.99 8.47 -16.29
CA GLN A 70 20.00 7.39 -15.31
C GLN A 70 18.72 6.54 -15.32
N TYR A 71 17.82 6.73 -16.29
CA TYR A 71 16.62 5.91 -16.45
C TYR A 71 16.92 4.42 -16.34
N GLY A 72 16.16 3.71 -15.49
CA GLY A 72 16.31 2.28 -15.24
C GLY A 72 17.47 1.91 -14.32
N LYS A 73 18.02 2.85 -13.54
CA LYS A 73 19.17 2.61 -12.64
C LYS A 73 18.89 3.04 -11.21
N VAL A 74 19.53 2.34 -10.27
CA VAL A 74 19.63 2.79 -8.88
C VAL A 74 20.48 4.07 -8.83
N VAL A 75 19.91 5.14 -8.27
CA VAL A 75 20.60 6.43 -8.07
C VAL A 75 20.99 6.68 -6.61
N ALA A 76 20.31 6.01 -5.67
CA ALA A 76 20.70 5.95 -4.26
C ALA A 76 20.24 4.65 -3.60
N SER A 77 20.96 4.24 -2.55
CA SER A 77 20.52 3.25 -1.57
C SER A 77 20.94 3.72 -0.18
N LEU A 78 20.11 3.45 0.84
CA LEU A 78 20.36 3.82 2.23
C LEU A 78 19.90 2.73 3.20
N SER A 79 20.88 2.00 3.75
CA SER A 79 20.66 0.96 4.75
C SER A 79 20.39 1.53 6.15
N VAL A 80 19.57 0.84 6.95
CA VAL A 80 19.08 1.32 8.26
C VAL A 80 19.54 0.53 9.48
N GLY A 81 20.28 -0.57 9.28
CA GLY A 81 20.73 -1.45 10.36
C GLY A 81 19.80 -2.65 10.63
N GLY A 82 20.40 -3.85 10.57
CA GLY A 82 19.73 -5.13 10.79
C GLY A 82 18.80 -5.57 9.65
N ARG A 83 18.24 -6.76 9.83
CA ARG A 83 17.08 -7.29 9.10
C ARG A 83 15.88 -7.14 10.02
N ASN A 84 14.82 -6.46 9.59
CA ASN A 84 13.70 -6.05 10.43
C ASN A 84 12.33 -6.57 9.94
N GLU A 85 12.35 -7.39 8.88
CA GLU A 85 11.18 -7.70 8.04
C GLU A 85 10.57 -6.43 7.43
N ALA A 86 11.44 -5.62 6.79
CA ALA A 86 11.06 -4.48 5.97
C ALA A 86 9.99 -4.86 4.93
N HIS A 87 8.83 -4.20 5.03
CA HIS A 87 7.64 -4.56 4.27
C HIS A 87 6.97 -3.29 3.71
N HIS A 88 5.96 -2.73 4.37
CA HIS A 88 5.23 -1.56 3.90
C HIS A 88 5.89 -0.21 4.24
N SER A 89 5.63 0.79 3.40
CA SER A 89 6.09 2.18 3.54
C SER A 89 5.15 3.16 2.82
N ASP A 90 4.86 4.30 3.43
CA ASP A 90 4.08 5.39 2.82
C ASP A 90 4.49 6.76 3.37
N PHE A 91 4.04 7.83 2.72
CA PHE A 91 4.43 9.19 3.10
C PHE A 91 3.54 9.82 4.18
N THR A 92 4.01 10.93 4.75
CA THR A 92 3.15 11.95 5.39
C THR A 92 2.21 12.62 4.37
N ASP A 93 1.13 13.25 4.83
CA ASP A 93 0.15 13.95 3.99
C ASP A 93 0.79 15.07 3.12
N ASP A 94 1.78 15.76 3.67
CA ASP A 94 2.61 16.77 2.97
C ASP A 94 3.72 16.18 2.06
N ARG A 95 3.86 14.84 2.03
CA ARG A 95 4.90 14.05 1.36
C ARG A 95 6.35 14.47 1.65
N ARG A 96 6.61 15.14 2.75
CA ARG A 96 7.99 15.49 3.15
C ARG A 96 8.79 14.30 3.61
N PHE A 97 8.12 13.34 4.25
CA PHE A 97 8.75 12.16 4.84
C PHE A 97 8.12 10.87 4.33
N LEU A 98 8.94 9.88 3.98
CA LEU A 98 8.52 8.50 3.79
C LEU A 98 8.73 7.75 5.12
N TRP A 99 7.69 7.10 5.63
CA TRP A 99 7.75 6.23 6.80
C TRP A 99 7.72 4.77 6.34
N ALA A 100 8.59 3.91 6.89
CA ALA A 100 8.71 2.52 6.48
C ALA A 100 8.79 1.58 7.69
N GLY A 101 7.97 0.52 7.71
CA GLY A 101 7.86 -0.43 8.82
C GLY A 101 8.75 -1.66 8.65
N GLY A 102 9.21 -2.22 9.77
CA GLY A 102 9.73 -3.58 9.87
C GLY A 102 8.80 -4.45 10.73
N LEU A 103 8.26 -5.53 10.16
CA LEU A 103 7.22 -6.37 10.79
C LEU A 103 7.72 -7.22 11.96
N ASP A 104 9.03 -7.46 12.07
CA ASP A 104 9.61 -8.31 13.12
C ASP A 104 10.15 -7.48 14.29
N THR A 105 11.06 -6.53 14.02
CA THR A 105 11.66 -5.71 15.09
C THR A 105 10.81 -4.52 15.51
N ASN A 106 9.67 -4.28 14.85
CA ASN A 106 8.69 -3.22 15.16
C ASN A 106 9.22 -1.78 15.06
N LYS A 107 10.37 -1.60 14.41
CA LYS A 107 10.92 -0.28 14.11
C LYS A 107 10.15 0.37 12.97
N ILE A 108 10.03 1.69 13.03
CA ILE A 108 9.54 2.50 11.92
C ILE A 108 10.62 3.53 11.57
N PHE A 109 11.08 3.52 10.32
CA PHE A 109 12.14 4.37 9.81
C PHE A 109 11.53 5.55 9.04
N ILE A 110 11.98 6.76 9.32
CA ILE A 110 11.44 8.00 8.74
C ILE A 110 12.52 8.67 7.90
N PHE A 111 12.28 8.79 6.60
CA PHE A 111 13.20 9.33 5.62
C PHE A 111 12.71 10.69 5.10
N ASP A 112 13.54 11.73 5.15
CA ASP A 112 13.34 12.95 4.37
C ASP A 112 13.55 12.64 2.89
N VAL A 113 12.47 12.78 2.11
CA VAL A 113 12.44 12.65 0.65
C VAL A 113 12.29 13.99 -0.06
N ALA A 114 11.92 15.05 0.66
CA ALA A 114 11.70 16.38 0.08
C ALA A 114 13.00 17.16 -0.14
N THR A 115 14.02 16.98 0.71
CA THR A 115 15.28 17.72 0.60
C THR A 115 16.05 17.37 -0.68
N ASP A 116 16.15 16.08 -1.01
CA ASP A 116 16.68 15.63 -2.31
C ASP A 116 16.00 14.32 -2.76
N PRO A 117 14.99 14.38 -3.66
CA PRO A 117 14.24 13.19 -4.07
C PRO A 117 15.08 12.08 -4.71
N ALA A 118 16.22 12.41 -5.33
CA ALA A 118 17.14 11.42 -5.86
C ALA A 118 17.98 10.70 -4.78
N LYS A 119 18.00 11.23 -3.55
CA LYS A 119 18.84 10.73 -2.45
C LYS A 119 18.22 11.02 -1.07
N PRO A 120 17.20 10.25 -0.67
CA PRO A 120 16.56 10.35 0.65
C PRO A 120 17.53 10.18 1.81
N LYS A 121 17.16 10.67 3.00
CA LYS A 121 17.95 10.58 4.23
C LYS A 121 17.11 10.13 5.42
N LEU A 122 17.57 9.11 6.15
CA LEU A 122 16.98 8.74 7.45
C LEU A 122 17.13 9.90 8.44
N THR A 123 16.02 10.34 9.05
CA THR A 123 15.99 11.47 10.01
C THR A 123 15.55 11.05 11.41
N LYS A 124 14.70 10.03 11.53
CA LYS A 124 14.21 9.47 12.80
C LYS A 124 13.93 7.98 12.65
N THR A 125 14.15 7.23 13.73
CA THR A 125 13.68 5.84 13.86
C THR A 125 12.84 5.75 15.12
N ILE A 126 11.60 5.31 15.01
CA ILE A 126 10.74 4.98 16.15
C ILE A 126 11.09 3.55 16.57
N THR A 127 11.49 3.37 17.84
CA THR A 127 11.89 2.07 18.42
C THR A 127 11.01 1.64 19.58
N ASP A 128 10.08 2.50 20.02
CA ASP A 128 9.20 2.30 21.17
C ASP A 128 7.74 1.98 20.78
N PHE A 129 7.47 1.68 19.50
CA PHE A 129 6.14 1.39 18.96
C PHE A 129 5.33 0.40 19.82
N VAL A 130 5.94 -0.73 20.17
CA VAL A 130 5.30 -1.78 20.99
C VAL A 130 4.96 -1.27 22.40
N ALA A 131 5.83 -0.45 22.99
CA ALA A 131 5.63 0.09 24.34
C ALA A 131 4.60 1.23 24.37
N LYS A 132 4.62 2.12 23.37
CA LYS A 132 3.69 3.25 23.24
C LYS A 132 2.27 2.81 22.91
N SER A 133 2.13 1.81 22.05
CA SER A 133 0.83 1.24 21.66
C SER A 133 0.19 0.33 22.71
N GLY A 134 0.91 0.00 23.79
CA GLY A 134 0.43 -0.95 24.79
C GLY A 134 0.46 -2.41 24.32
N GLY A 135 1.33 -2.76 23.37
CA GLY A 135 1.65 -4.14 23.01
C GLY A 135 1.42 -4.55 21.55
N VAL A 136 1.22 -3.61 20.64
CA VAL A 136 1.00 -3.90 19.21
C VAL A 136 2.32 -4.25 18.51
N VAL A 137 2.33 -5.29 17.68
CA VAL A 137 3.51 -5.70 16.88
C VAL A 137 3.14 -5.96 15.41
N GLY A 138 4.14 -5.91 14.53
CA GLY A 138 3.98 -5.96 13.08
C GLY A 138 3.41 -4.66 12.49
N PRO A 139 4.10 -3.51 12.56
CA PRO A 139 3.66 -2.27 11.92
C PRO A 139 3.66 -2.44 10.40
N HIS A 140 2.47 -2.60 9.82
CA HIS A 140 2.25 -2.94 8.42
C HIS A 140 1.94 -1.68 7.59
N SER A 141 0.67 -1.43 7.25
CA SER A 141 0.28 -0.28 6.43
C SER A 141 0.34 1.00 7.25
N LEU A 142 1.24 1.89 6.85
CA LEU A 142 1.35 3.26 7.34
C LEU A 142 0.56 4.15 6.38
N TYR A 143 -0.37 4.96 6.89
CA TYR A 143 -1.35 5.66 6.04
C TYR A 143 -1.56 7.10 6.49
N ALA A 144 -1.37 8.03 5.55
CA ALA A 144 -1.53 9.46 5.80
C ALA A 144 -2.98 9.88 6.03
N LEU A 145 -3.21 10.63 7.10
CA LEU A 145 -4.35 11.52 7.32
C LEU A 145 -3.81 12.94 7.60
N PRO A 146 -4.65 14.00 7.57
CA PRO A 146 -4.18 15.36 7.80
C PRO A 146 -3.40 15.52 9.12
N GLY A 147 -2.10 15.79 9.01
CA GLY A 147 -1.15 15.91 10.13
C GLY A 147 -0.88 14.61 10.94
N ARG A 148 -1.32 13.44 10.48
CA ARG A 148 -1.20 12.16 11.22
C ARG A 148 -0.83 10.97 10.35
N MET A 149 -0.13 10.02 10.96
CA MET A 149 0.03 8.66 10.43
C MET A 149 -0.86 7.69 11.19
N VAL A 150 -1.64 6.89 10.46
CA VAL A 150 -2.42 5.76 10.95
C VAL A 150 -1.68 4.48 10.57
N ILE A 151 -1.37 3.62 11.54
CA ILE A 151 -0.51 2.44 11.35
C ILE A 151 -1.28 1.19 11.79
N THR A 152 -1.41 0.21 10.90
CA THR A 152 -1.95 -1.10 11.27
C THR A 152 -0.87 -1.95 11.98
N GLY A 153 -1.25 -2.64 13.05
CA GLY A 153 -0.50 -3.81 13.53
C GLY A 153 -0.96 -5.08 12.81
N LEU A 154 -0.19 -6.16 12.89
CA LEU A 154 -0.62 -7.51 12.49
C LEU A 154 -0.86 -8.44 13.69
N SER A 155 -0.27 -8.12 14.84
CA SER A 155 -0.13 -9.02 15.97
C SER A 155 -0.02 -8.25 17.29
N ASN A 156 0.17 -8.96 18.40
CA ASN A 156 0.52 -8.40 19.72
C ASN A 156 1.79 -9.05 20.31
N ASN A 157 2.33 -8.45 21.38
CA ASN A 157 3.53 -8.89 22.12
C ASN A 157 3.26 -9.84 23.31
N LYS A 158 2.01 -10.27 23.52
CA LYS A 158 1.60 -11.14 24.63
C LYS A 158 1.57 -12.61 24.23
N ASP A 159 1.07 -12.90 23.02
CA ASP A 159 0.92 -14.27 22.49
C ASP A 159 1.33 -14.43 21.02
N HIS A 160 1.72 -13.35 20.33
CA HIS A 160 2.10 -13.34 18.90
C HIS A 160 0.99 -13.88 17.95
N GLY A 161 -0.26 -13.95 18.43
CA GLY A 161 -1.45 -14.21 17.63
C GLY A 161 -1.98 -12.96 16.92
N GLY A 162 -2.91 -13.15 15.98
CA GLY A 162 -3.43 -12.06 15.13
C GLY A 162 -4.24 -10.98 15.84
N ARG A 163 -4.48 -11.10 17.16
CA ARG A 163 -5.18 -10.07 17.93
C ARG A 163 -4.35 -8.78 17.93
N THR A 164 -4.87 -7.70 17.36
CA THR A 164 -4.10 -6.47 17.15
C THR A 164 -4.97 -5.19 17.09
N ALA A 165 -4.35 -4.07 16.71
CA ALA A 165 -4.91 -2.72 16.75
C ALA A 165 -4.55 -1.86 15.53
N ILE A 166 -5.11 -0.65 15.49
CA ILE A 166 -4.63 0.51 14.74
C ILE A 166 -3.92 1.44 15.74
N VAL A 167 -2.78 2.02 15.36
CA VAL A 167 -1.97 2.93 16.19
C VAL A 167 -1.81 4.27 15.47
N GLU A 168 -1.91 5.38 16.20
CA GLU A 168 -1.75 6.73 15.64
C GLU A 168 -0.52 7.48 16.12
N TYR A 169 0.08 8.21 15.19
CA TYR A 169 1.19 9.11 15.42
C TYR A 169 0.99 10.48 14.75
N SER A 170 1.66 11.51 15.27
CA SER A 170 1.85 12.79 14.58
C SER A 170 2.79 12.61 13.38
N ASN A 171 2.75 13.53 12.40
CA ASN A 171 3.77 13.59 11.34
C ASN A 171 5.21 13.73 11.86
N ALA A 172 5.41 14.22 13.08
CA ALA A 172 6.73 14.33 13.72
C ALA A 172 7.19 13.02 14.39
N GLY A 173 6.36 11.96 14.39
CA GLY A 173 6.69 10.67 15.00
C GLY A 173 6.43 10.61 16.50
N ASP A 174 5.38 11.27 16.99
CA ASP A 174 4.96 11.24 18.40
C ASP A 174 3.66 10.44 18.53
N TYR A 175 3.61 9.51 19.48
CA TYR A 175 2.44 8.65 19.71
C TYR A 175 1.21 9.47 20.14
N ILE A 176 0.04 9.14 19.60
CA ILE A 176 -1.25 9.76 19.92
C ILE A 176 -2.18 8.77 20.64
N ALA A 177 -2.52 7.64 20.02
CA ALA A 177 -3.57 6.73 20.48
C ALA A 177 -3.45 5.32 19.88
N THR A 178 -4.18 4.36 20.47
CA THR A 178 -4.31 2.98 19.97
C THR A 178 -5.77 2.54 20.03
N TYR A 179 -6.24 1.93 18.94
CA TYR A 179 -7.62 1.49 18.74
C TYR A 179 -7.61 0.00 18.40
N TRP A 180 -7.86 -0.84 19.40
CA TRP A 180 -7.90 -2.29 19.23
C TRP A 180 -9.08 -2.71 18.33
N LEU A 181 -8.90 -3.70 17.46
CA LEU A 181 -9.96 -4.16 16.55
C LEU A 181 -11.16 -4.73 17.35
N PRO A 182 -12.41 -4.71 16.83
CA PRO A 182 -13.52 -5.45 17.41
C PRO A 182 -13.24 -6.95 17.54
N THR A 183 -13.69 -7.58 18.62
CA THR A 183 -13.70 -9.04 18.79
C THR A 183 -15.11 -9.55 19.10
N ASP A 184 -15.36 -10.85 18.95
CA ASP A 184 -16.66 -11.44 19.30
C ASP A 184 -17.08 -11.18 20.77
N ASP A 185 -16.12 -11.19 21.70
CA ASP A 185 -16.35 -10.83 23.11
C ASP A 185 -16.54 -9.31 23.34
N ASN A 186 -16.09 -8.46 22.41
CA ASN A 186 -16.16 -7.01 22.52
C ASN A 186 -16.18 -6.33 21.14
N LEU A 187 -17.39 -6.17 20.59
CA LEU A 187 -17.60 -5.50 19.31
C LEU A 187 -17.37 -3.98 19.36
N GLN A 188 -17.15 -3.38 20.54
CA GLN A 188 -16.92 -1.93 20.72
C GLN A 188 -18.01 -1.08 20.05
N GLY A 189 -19.28 -1.49 20.16
CA GLY A 189 -20.43 -0.79 19.56
C GLY A 189 -20.59 -0.99 18.04
N ALA A 190 -19.73 -1.78 17.39
CA ALA A 190 -19.92 -2.18 16.00
C ALA A 190 -21.01 -3.26 15.85
N ILE A 191 -21.69 -3.25 14.70
CA ILE A 191 -22.62 -4.32 14.32
C ILE A 191 -21.82 -5.43 13.63
N LYS A 192 -21.77 -6.64 14.20
CA LYS A 192 -21.29 -7.81 13.47
C LYS A 192 -22.35 -8.23 12.45
N SER A 193 -22.05 -8.15 11.14
CA SER A 193 -23.02 -8.46 10.09
C SER A 193 -22.99 -9.90 9.60
N GLY A 194 -22.09 -10.72 10.14
CA GLY A 194 -21.93 -12.13 9.81
C GLY A 194 -21.48 -12.95 11.03
N LYS A 195 -20.60 -13.92 10.79
CA LYS A 195 -20.11 -14.87 11.79
C LYS A 195 -18.95 -14.30 12.61
N TYR A 196 -18.05 -13.53 12.00
CA TYR A 196 -16.73 -13.26 12.57
C TYR A 196 -16.57 -11.86 13.17
N ALA A 197 -15.95 -11.78 14.34
CA ALA A 197 -15.17 -10.61 14.76
C ALA A 197 -13.86 -11.13 15.37
N ASP A 198 -12.86 -11.34 14.49
CA ASP A 198 -11.61 -12.02 14.82
C ASP A 198 -10.61 -11.16 15.62
N GLY A 199 -10.71 -9.82 15.51
CA GLY A 199 -9.78 -8.89 16.14
C GLY A 199 -8.46 -8.71 15.39
N TYR A 200 -8.40 -9.13 14.12
CA TYR A 200 -7.23 -9.10 13.24
C TYR A 200 -7.24 -7.84 12.37
N ASN A 201 -6.07 -7.46 11.85
CA ASN A 201 -5.87 -6.28 11.00
C ASN A 201 -4.87 -6.60 9.86
N TYR A 202 -4.78 -5.75 8.84
CA TYR A 202 -3.76 -5.84 7.79
C TYR A 202 -3.53 -4.50 7.09
N ASP A 203 -4.46 -4.08 6.22
CA ASP A 203 -4.38 -2.82 5.46
C ASP A 203 -5.45 -1.81 5.94
N VAL A 204 -5.26 -0.52 5.64
CA VAL A 204 -6.19 0.56 6.01
C VAL A 204 -6.39 1.56 4.87
N ARG A 205 -7.63 1.84 4.49
CA ARG A 205 -7.96 2.91 3.52
C ARG A 205 -9.19 3.70 3.96
N ALA A 206 -9.34 4.93 3.44
CA ALA A 206 -10.43 5.82 3.79
C ALA A 206 -11.15 6.41 2.57
N LEU A 207 -12.46 6.65 2.71
CA LEU A 207 -13.25 7.52 1.84
C LEU A 207 -13.76 8.72 2.66
N PRO A 208 -12.97 9.81 2.76
CA PRO A 208 -13.27 10.96 3.62
C PRO A 208 -14.66 11.55 3.44
N ARG A 209 -15.11 11.66 2.18
CA ARG A 209 -16.43 12.19 1.80
C ARG A 209 -17.63 11.39 2.33
N LYS A 210 -17.40 10.24 2.95
CA LYS A 210 -18.41 9.37 3.58
C LYS A 210 -18.13 9.12 5.07
N ASN A 211 -17.15 9.82 5.67
CA ASN A 211 -16.63 9.55 7.01
C ASN A 211 -16.24 8.06 7.20
N LEU A 212 -15.74 7.42 6.14
CA LEU A 212 -15.42 5.99 6.11
C LEU A 212 -13.92 5.77 6.28
N MET A 213 -13.55 4.87 7.19
CA MET A 213 -12.30 4.14 7.16
C MET A 213 -12.60 2.64 7.15
N LEU A 214 -11.83 1.86 6.39
CA LEU A 214 -11.89 0.41 6.33
C LEU A 214 -10.55 -0.17 6.78
N THR A 215 -10.58 -1.27 7.53
CA THR A 215 -9.40 -2.13 7.72
C THR A 215 -9.69 -3.58 7.32
N SER A 216 -8.72 -4.26 6.73
CA SER A 216 -8.78 -5.67 6.36
C SER A 216 -8.08 -6.57 7.39
N SER A 217 -7.81 -7.85 7.12
CA SER A 217 -7.31 -8.80 8.13
C SER A 217 -6.45 -9.94 7.55
N PHE A 218 -5.29 -10.20 8.17
CA PHE A 218 -4.33 -11.21 7.70
C PHE A 218 -4.03 -12.29 8.76
N THR A 219 -2.90 -12.23 9.48
CA THR A 219 -2.51 -13.24 10.46
C THR A 219 -1.47 -12.71 11.45
N GLY A 220 -1.30 -13.38 12.58
CA GLY A 220 -0.34 -13.01 13.63
C GLY A 220 1.10 -13.39 13.32
N TRP A 221 2.04 -12.85 14.11
CA TRP A 221 3.49 -13.05 13.97
C TRP A 221 3.87 -14.54 13.95
N SER A 222 3.24 -15.36 14.79
CA SER A 222 3.46 -16.81 14.87
C SER A 222 3.11 -17.58 13.58
N ASN A 223 2.38 -16.96 12.66
CA ASN A 223 2.05 -17.50 11.34
C ASN A 223 2.85 -16.82 10.22
N TYR A 224 2.94 -15.49 10.16
CA TYR A 224 3.65 -14.81 9.06
C TYR A 224 5.17 -14.99 9.13
N MET A 225 5.75 -15.15 10.33
CA MET A 225 7.16 -15.53 10.47
C MET A 225 7.41 -17.04 10.37
N MET A 226 6.38 -17.87 10.18
CA MET A 226 6.54 -19.30 9.92
C MET A 226 6.95 -19.54 8.47
N ASP A 227 7.76 -20.58 8.23
CA ASP A 227 7.97 -21.13 6.87
C ASP A 227 6.62 -21.44 6.20
N PHE A 228 6.42 -20.92 4.98
CA PHE A 228 5.15 -21.03 4.26
C PHE A 228 4.72 -22.48 3.98
N GLY A 229 5.67 -23.36 3.67
CA GLY A 229 5.39 -24.79 3.46
C GLY A 229 4.94 -25.49 4.73
N LYS A 230 5.57 -25.16 5.88
CA LYS A 230 5.11 -25.63 7.20
C LYS A 230 3.72 -25.06 7.53
N MET A 231 3.52 -23.76 7.34
CA MET A 231 2.29 -23.03 7.66
C MET A 231 1.08 -23.62 6.93
N LEU A 232 1.18 -23.87 5.61
CA LEU A 232 0.11 -24.47 4.81
C LEU A 232 -0.29 -25.89 5.25
N ASN A 233 0.61 -26.62 5.93
CA ASN A 233 0.37 -27.99 6.39
C ASN A 233 -0.03 -28.05 7.89
N ASP A 234 0.02 -26.94 8.62
CA ASP A 234 -0.40 -26.84 10.02
C ASP A 234 -1.89 -26.44 10.10
N GLN A 235 -2.74 -27.40 10.48
CA GLN A 235 -4.19 -27.19 10.57
C GLN A 235 -4.60 -26.16 11.63
N GLU A 236 -3.78 -25.89 12.65
CA GLU A 236 -4.04 -24.83 13.61
C GLU A 236 -3.52 -23.48 13.11
N ALA A 237 -2.43 -23.45 12.33
CA ALA A 237 -2.00 -22.24 11.63
C ALA A 237 -3.04 -21.78 10.61
N MET A 238 -3.57 -22.70 9.80
CA MET A 238 -4.59 -22.39 8.79
C MET A 238 -5.93 -21.89 9.38
N LYS A 239 -6.21 -22.14 10.66
CA LYS A 239 -7.36 -21.53 11.38
C LYS A 239 -7.08 -20.10 11.85
N ARG A 240 -5.82 -19.70 12.03
CA ARG A 240 -5.40 -18.37 12.52
C ARG A 240 -5.23 -17.38 11.37
N PHE A 241 -6.23 -17.28 10.50
CA PHE A 241 -6.28 -16.25 9.45
C PHE A 241 -7.54 -15.40 9.60
N GLY A 242 -7.41 -14.11 9.26
CA GLY A 242 -8.48 -13.14 9.27
C GLY A 242 -9.57 -13.47 8.27
N ASN A 243 -10.80 -13.16 8.65
CA ASN A 243 -11.99 -13.37 7.82
C ASN A 243 -12.88 -12.12 7.80
N THR A 244 -12.33 -10.95 8.12
CA THR A 244 -13.10 -9.72 8.30
C THR A 244 -12.55 -8.51 7.54
N VAL A 245 -13.48 -7.62 7.19
CA VAL A 245 -13.19 -6.20 6.97
C VAL A 245 -14.00 -5.41 8.00
N VAL A 246 -13.37 -4.43 8.66
CA VAL A 246 -14.02 -3.59 9.68
C VAL A 246 -14.29 -2.21 9.10
N GLN A 247 -15.55 -1.79 9.17
CA GLN A 247 -15.97 -0.41 8.95
C GLN A 247 -15.75 0.41 10.21
N TRP A 248 -15.09 1.55 10.05
CA TRP A 248 -14.90 2.55 11.10
C TRP A 248 -15.47 3.90 10.66
N ASP A 249 -15.96 4.66 11.63
CA ASP A 249 -16.17 6.09 11.51
C ASP A 249 -14.79 6.75 11.48
N LEU A 250 -14.45 7.38 10.34
CA LEU A 250 -13.11 7.93 10.11
C LEU A 250 -12.76 8.97 11.19
N HIS A 251 -13.60 9.96 11.45
CA HIS A 251 -13.23 11.07 12.33
C HIS A 251 -13.09 10.67 13.80
N SER A 252 -13.93 9.77 14.31
CA SER A 252 -13.90 9.34 15.71
C SER A 252 -13.05 8.09 15.98
N ARG A 253 -12.68 7.34 14.93
CA ARG A 253 -12.11 5.98 15.01
C ARG A 253 -12.99 4.97 15.76
N GLN A 254 -14.30 5.22 15.82
CA GLN A 254 -15.25 4.26 16.37
C GLN A 254 -15.55 3.16 15.34
N PRO A 255 -15.41 1.86 15.66
CA PRO A 255 -15.83 0.80 14.75
C PRO A 255 -17.36 0.77 14.66
N LYS A 256 -17.90 0.48 13.48
CA LYS A 256 -19.32 0.63 13.12
C LYS A 256 -19.96 -0.68 12.64
N LYS A 257 -19.23 -1.45 11.83
CA LYS A 257 -19.70 -2.72 11.27
C LYS A 257 -18.52 -3.66 11.04
N VAL A 258 -18.72 -4.95 11.26
CA VAL A 258 -17.74 -5.99 10.93
C VAL A 258 -18.36 -6.89 9.86
N PHE A 259 -17.71 -6.96 8.70
CA PHE A 259 -18.13 -7.75 7.54
C PHE A 259 -17.42 -9.12 7.55
N ASP A 260 -18.14 -10.19 7.23
CA ASP A 260 -17.53 -11.45 6.83
C ASP A 260 -16.92 -11.29 5.43
N VAL A 261 -15.59 -11.37 5.34
CA VAL A 261 -14.81 -11.35 4.09
C VAL A 261 -13.75 -12.47 4.20
N PRO A 262 -14.15 -13.74 4.06
CA PRO A 262 -13.34 -14.89 4.47
C PRO A 262 -12.13 -15.19 3.58
N GLY A 263 -11.04 -15.61 4.23
CA GLY A 263 -9.82 -16.10 3.59
C GLY A 263 -8.71 -15.07 3.43
N ALA A 264 -8.40 -14.33 4.49
CA ALA A 264 -7.37 -13.29 4.56
C ALA A 264 -7.54 -12.19 3.48
N PRO A 265 -8.50 -11.26 3.65
CA PRO A 265 -8.57 -10.06 2.84
C PRO A 265 -7.34 -9.19 3.09
N LEU A 266 -6.55 -8.97 2.04
CA LEU A 266 -5.29 -8.24 2.12
C LEU A 266 -5.51 -6.76 1.76
N GLU A 267 -4.87 -6.29 0.70
CA GLU A 267 -4.87 -4.89 0.31
C GLU A 267 -6.27 -4.36 -0.01
N ILE A 268 -6.56 -3.10 0.40
CA ILE A 268 -7.79 -2.38 0.07
C ILE A 268 -7.48 -1.32 -0.99
N ARG A 269 -8.33 -1.17 -2.01
CA ARG A 269 -8.26 -0.07 -2.99
C ARG A 269 -9.63 0.57 -3.15
N CYS A 270 -9.74 1.86 -2.83
CA CYS A 270 -11.00 2.59 -2.87
C CYS A 270 -11.15 3.41 -4.15
N ALA A 271 -12.40 3.60 -4.59
CA ALA A 271 -12.72 4.31 -5.83
C ALA A 271 -12.46 5.83 -5.72
N TRP A 272 -11.91 6.38 -6.81
CA TRP A 272 -11.44 7.75 -6.93
C TRP A 272 -12.53 8.75 -7.35
N ASP A 273 -13.52 8.32 -8.14
CA ASP A 273 -14.66 9.20 -8.45
C ASP A 273 -15.47 9.50 -7.18
N LYS A 274 -15.96 10.74 -7.10
CA LYS A 274 -16.71 11.24 -5.95
C LYS A 274 -18.11 10.61 -5.86
N ALA A 275 -18.64 10.08 -6.96
CA ALA A 275 -19.87 9.30 -7.01
C ALA A 275 -19.69 7.84 -6.56
N HIS A 276 -18.53 7.22 -6.84
CA HIS A 276 -18.28 5.78 -6.66
C HIS A 276 -18.04 5.40 -5.20
N ASN A 277 -19.09 4.99 -4.50
CA ASN A 277 -19.04 4.70 -3.06
C ASN A 277 -18.70 3.24 -2.77
N TYR A 278 -17.51 2.81 -3.21
CA TYR A 278 -17.00 1.46 -2.99
C TYR A 278 -15.48 1.37 -2.88
N CYS A 279 -15.01 0.24 -2.35
CA CYS A 279 -13.62 -0.21 -2.34
C CYS A 279 -13.55 -1.71 -2.67
N PHE A 280 -12.45 -2.15 -3.25
CA PHE A 280 -12.14 -3.56 -3.46
C PHE A 280 -11.11 -4.08 -2.45
N THR A 281 -11.12 -5.38 -2.21
CA THR A 281 -10.00 -6.13 -1.62
C THR A 281 -9.88 -7.51 -2.26
N SER A 282 -8.69 -8.13 -2.20
CA SER A 282 -8.45 -9.50 -2.64
C SER A 282 -8.19 -10.43 -1.47
N THR A 283 -8.83 -11.60 -1.44
CA THR A 283 -8.63 -12.61 -0.39
C THR A 283 -7.59 -13.65 -0.79
N ALA A 284 -6.50 -13.76 -0.03
CA ALA A 284 -5.35 -14.59 -0.37
C ALA A 284 -5.68 -16.09 -0.40
N LEU A 285 -6.49 -16.57 0.55
CA LEU A 285 -6.79 -18.00 0.73
C LEU A 285 -8.04 -18.46 -0.04
N THR A 286 -8.99 -17.57 -0.32
CA THR A 286 -10.20 -17.89 -1.12
C THR A 286 -10.13 -17.40 -2.56
N SER A 287 -9.04 -16.72 -2.95
CA SER A 287 -8.75 -16.28 -4.32
C SER A 287 -9.87 -15.48 -4.99
N LYS A 288 -10.51 -14.57 -4.25
CA LYS A 288 -11.66 -13.76 -4.70
C LYS A 288 -11.38 -12.26 -4.68
N ILE A 289 -12.02 -11.54 -5.59
CA ILE A 289 -12.22 -10.09 -5.51
C ILE A 289 -13.51 -9.84 -4.71
N TRP A 290 -13.39 -9.07 -3.64
CA TRP A 290 -14.49 -8.61 -2.81
C TRP A 290 -14.75 -7.12 -3.00
N LEU A 291 -16.02 -6.76 -3.11
CA LEU A 291 -16.51 -5.40 -3.17
C LEU A 291 -17.10 -5.01 -1.80
N ILE A 292 -16.61 -3.91 -1.23
CA ILE A 292 -17.19 -3.24 -0.07
C ILE A 292 -17.83 -1.95 -0.56
N TYR A 293 -19.15 -1.85 -0.51
CA TYR A 293 -19.93 -0.79 -1.20
C TYR A 293 -21.03 -0.22 -0.31
N GLN A 294 -21.45 1.01 -0.61
CA GLN A 294 -22.66 1.60 -0.05
C GLN A 294 -23.88 1.28 -0.92
N ASP A 295 -24.95 0.74 -0.32
CA ASP A 295 -26.20 0.41 -1.00
C ASP A 295 -27.15 1.62 -1.14
N ASP A 296 -28.28 1.41 -1.84
CA ASP A 296 -29.31 2.45 -2.09
C ASP A 296 -29.95 3.04 -0.83
N LYS A 297 -29.81 2.39 0.34
CA LYS A 297 -30.29 2.87 1.64
C LYS A 297 -29.23 3.68 2.38
N GLY A 298 -28.00 3.74 1.86
CA GLY A 298 -26.86 4.36 2.50
C GLY A 298 -26.07 3.42 3.42
N GLU A 299 -26.41 2.13 3.48
CA GLU A 299 -25.72 1.16 4.33
C GLU A 299 -24.53 0.53 3.62
N TRP A 300 -23.41 0.35 4.33
CA TRP A 300 -22.24 -0.31 3.78
C TRP A 300 -22.39 -1.83 3.86
N GLN A 301 -22.05 -2.54 2.79
CA GLN A 301 -22.16 -4.00 2.64
C GLN A 301 -20.86 -4.56 2.04
N ALA A 302 -20.68 -5.88 2.13
CA ALA A 302 -19.59 -6.61 1.46
C ALA A 302 -20.15 -7.79 0.64
N LYS A 303 -19.53 -8.09 -0.51
CA LYS A 303 -19.93 -9.18 -1.42
C LYS A 303 -18.71 -9.66 -2.24
N ASP A 304 -18.58 -10.96 -2.50
CA ASP A 304 -17.66 -11.43 -3.54
C ASP A 304 -18.25 -11.18 -4.94
N VAL A 305 -17.40 -10.74 -5.86
CA VAL A 305 -17.84 -10.25 -7.18
C VAL A 305 -17.11 -10.92 -8.35
N ALA A 306 -15.91 -11.46 -8.14
CA ALA A 306 -15.21 -12.28 -9.13
C ALA A 306 -14.21 -13.24 -8.46
N ASP A 307 -13.88 -14.32 -9.16
CA ASP A 307 -12.77 -15.22 -8.82
C ASP A 307 -11.49 -14.78 -9.54
N ILE A 308 -10.34 -14.90 -8.86
CA ILE A 308 -9.00 -14.57 -9.38
C ILE A 308 -8.30 -15.84 -9.92
N GLY A 309 -8.66 -17.00 -9.37
CA GLY A 309 -8.14 -18.31 -9.72
C GLY A 309 -8.64 -19.38 -8.76
N GLU A 310 -8.34 -20.65 -9.02
CA GLU A 310 -8.76 -21.77 -8.18
C GLU A 310 -7.93 -21.83 -6.87
N PRO A 311 -8.52 -21.72 -5.67
CA PRO A 311 -7.76 -21.74 -4.41
C PRO A 311 -6.92 -23.01 -4.20
N ALA A 312 -7.38 -24.16 -4.71
CA ALA A 312 -6.66 -25.42 -4.64
C ALA A 312 -5.34 -25.45 -5.44
N LYS A 313 -5.14 -24.51 -6.37
CA LYS A 313 -3.87 -24.30 -7.09
C LYS A 313 -2.94 -23.31 -6.36
N ILE A 314 -3.39 -22.78 -5.21
CA ILE A 314 -2.71 -21.81 -4.34
C ILE A 314 -2.08 -20.65 -5.14
N PRO A 315 -2.84 -19.90 -5.99
CA PRO A 315 -2.26 -18.76 -6.72
C PRO A 315 -1.80 -17.66 -5.76
N LEU A 316 -2.48 -17.51 -4.61
CA LEU A 316 -2.22 -16.56 -3.53
C LEU A 316 -2.21 -15.09 -4.01
N PRO A 317 -3.39 -14.47 -4.22
CA PRO A 317 -3.47 -13.02 -4.43
C PRO A 317 -2.84 -12.25 -3.26
N VAL A 318 -1.98 -11.28 -3.57
CA VAL A 318 -1.18 -10.54 -2.57
C VAL A 318 -1.29 -9.03 -2.65
N ASP A 319 -1.43 -8.47 -3.86
CA ASP A 319 -1.62 -7.02 -4.05
C ASP A 319 -2.56 -6.75 -5.23
N ILE A 320 -3.21 -5.58 -5.19
CA ILE A 320 -4.13 -5.06 -6.18
C ILE A 320 -3.86 -3.57 -6.45
N SER A 321 -4.10 -3.10 -7.68
CA SER A 321 -3.95 -1.67 -8.02
C SER A 321 -5.08 -1.21 -8.94
N ILE A 322 -5.91 -0.27 -8.47
CA ILE A 322 -7.06 0.27 -9.20
C ILE A 322 -6.62 1.35 -10.19
N SER A 323 -7.27 1.53 -11.34
CA SER A 323 -7.01 2.68 -12.22
C SER A 323 -7.69 3.95 -11.71
N SER A 324 -7.15 5.12 -12.08
CA SER A 324 -7.60 6.43 -11.60
C SER A 324 -8.98 6.87 -12.12
N ASP A 325 -9.49 6.15 -13.12
CA ASP A 325 -10.83 6.30 -13.69
C ASP A 325 -11.82 5.23 -13.18
N ASP A 326 -11.42 4.45 -12.17
CA ASP A 326 -12.16 3.34 -11.55
C ASP A 326 -12.61 2.22 -12.52
N LYS A 327 -12.06 2.13 -13.74
CA LYS A 327 -12.50 1.12 -14.73
C LYS A 327 -11.73 -0.18 -14.73
N THR A 328 -10.51 -0.23 -14.18
CA THR A 328 -9.72 -1.46 -14.16
C THR A 328 -9.01 -1.71 -12.84
N LEU A 329 -8.84 -3.00 -12.50
CA LEU A 329 -8.13 -3.45 -11.31
C LEU A 329 -7.03 -4.44 -11.74
N TRP A 330 -5.78 -4.09 -11.46
CA TRP A 330 -4.66 -5.03 -11.52
C TRP A 330 -4.65 -5.90 -10.26
N VAL A 331 -4.28 -7.17 -10.42
CA VAL A 331 -4.27 -8.18 -9.34
C VAL A 331 -3.04 -9.06 -9.52
N ASN A 332 -2.18 -9.12 -8.51
CA ASN A 332 -0.99 -9.96 -8.50
C ASN A 332 -1.19 -11.22 -7.65
N THR A 333 -0.72 -12.35 -8.18
CA THR A 333 -0.75 -13.65 -7.52
C THR A 333 0.65 -14.21 -7.38
N PHE A 334 1.02 -14.52 -6.14
CA PHE A 334 2.40 -14.73 -5.74
C PHE A 334 3.01 -16.01 -6.29
N MET A 335 2.26 -17.11 -6.23
CA MET A 335 2.81 -18.45 -6.43
C MET A 335 2.91 -18.90 -7.89
N ASP A 336 2.03 -18.39 -8.76
CA ASP A 336 2.14 -18.58 -10.22
C ASP A 336 2.96 -17.46 -10.89
N GLY A 337 3.26 -16.38 -10.16
CA GLY A 337 4.09 -15.26 -10.58
C GLY A 337 3.44 -14.38 -11.64
N LYS A 338 2.10 -14.25 -11.59
CA LYS A 338 1.31 -13.55 -12.60
C LYS A 338 0.69 -12.25 -12.11
N THR A 339 0.54 -11.33 -13.04
CA THR A 339 -0.36 -10.17 -12.94
C THR A 339 -1.59 -10.43 -13.81
N ARG A 340 -2.75 -9.98 -13.36
CA ARG A 340 -4.03 -10.00 -14.08
C ARG A 340 -4.63 -8.61 -14.12
N ARG A 341 -5.36 -8.30 -15.18
CA ARG A 341 -6.20 -7.09 -15.25
C ARG A 341 -7.66 -7.49 -15.31
N PHE A 342 -8.47 -6.88 -14.47
CA PHE A 342 -9.92 -6.96 -14.49
C PHE A 342 -10.50 -5.64 -15.01
N ASP A 343 -11.50 -5.72 -15.88
CA ASP A 343 -12.48 -4.65 -16.07
C ASP A 343 -13.42 -4.65 -14.86
N ILE A 344 -13.58 -3.50 -14.22
CA ILE A 344 -14.44 -3.23 -13.06
C ILE A 344 -15.46 -2.09 -13.36
N SER A 345 -15.64 -1.73 -14.63
CA SER A 345 -16.61 -0.70 -15.07
C SER A 345 -18.05 -1.00 -14.62
N ASP A 346 -18.36 -2.28 -14.40
CA ASP A 346 -19.40 -2.72 -13.47
C ASP A 346 -18.71 -3.34 -12.24
N PRO A 347 -18.72 -2.68 -11.07
CA PRO A 347 -18.01 -3.16 -9.88
C PRO A 347 -18.64 -4.41 -9.26
N PHE A 348 -19.88 -4.77 -9.62
CA PHE A 348 -20.56 -5.97 -9.14
C PHE A 348 -20.28 -7.22 -10.00
N HIS A 349 -19.73 -7.05 -11.21
CA HIS A 349 -19.39 -8.13 -12.13
C HIS A 349 -18.01 -7.94 -12.82
N PRO A 350 -16.90 -7.84 -12.06
CA PRO A 350 -15.56 -7.72 -12.64
C PRO A 350 -15.21 -8.88 -13.58
N LYS A 351 -14.49 -8.59 -14.66
CA LYS A 351 -14.10 -9.59 -15.68
C LYS A 351 -12.62 -9.51 -15.95
N GLN A 352 -11.91 -10.64 -15.84
CA GLN A 352 -10.52 -10.73 -16.25
C GLN A 352 -10.42 -10.50 -17.76
N VAL A 353 -9.66 -9.47 -18.17
CA VAL A 353 -9.43 -9.10 -19.58
C VAL A 353 -7.98 -9.32 -20.03
N PHE A 354 -7.04 -9.52 -19.09
CA PHE A 354 -5.63 -9.73 -19.38
C PHE A 354 -4.95 -10.57 -18.30
N GLU A 355 -3.92 -11.35 -18.66
CA GLU A 355 -3.02 -12.08 -17.76
C GLU A 355 -1.60 -12.13 -18.37
N GLN A 356 -0.58 -11.87 -17.55
CA GLN A 356 0.83 -12.05 -17.94
C GLN A 356 1.65 -12.58 -16.78
N LYS A 357 2.59 -13.50 -17.07
CA LYS A 357 3.59 -13.94 -16.09
C LYS A 357 4.72 -12.91 -16.02
N ILE A 358 4.97 -12.37 -14.83
CA ILE A 358 6.02 -11.38 -14.55
C ILE A 358 7.28 -12.04 -13.99
N GLY A 359 7.12 -13.19 -13.32
CA GLY A 359 8.23 -13.92 -12.72
C GLY A 359 7.87 -15.35 -12.31
N ALA A 360 8.81 -16.07 -11.70
CA ALA A 360 8.54 -17.23 -10.87
C ALA A 360 7.73 -16.86 -9.62
N GLN A 361 7.95 -15.66 -9.06
CA GLN A 361 7.08 -15.01 -8.09
C GLN A 361 6.87 -13.53 -8.46
N VAL A 362 5.76 -12.92 -8.00
CA VAL A 362 5.49 -11.48 -8.10
C VAL A 362 4.66 -11.03 -6.90
N ASN A 363 4.98 -9.90 -6.30
CA ASN A 363 4.29 -9.39 -5.13
C ASN A 363 3.58 -8.05 -5.43
N MET A 364 4.19 -6.91 -5.13
CA MET A 364 3.52 -5.61 -5.28
C MET A 364 3.35 -5.19 -6.75
N VAL A 365 2.31 -4.39 -7.02
CA VAL A 365 2.02 -3.68 -8.26
C VAL A 365 1.63 -2.23 -7.96
N SER A 366 2.49 -1.28 -8.36
CA SER A 366 2.13 0.15 -8.37
C SER A 366 1.91 0.61 -9.81
N SER A 367 0.69 1.03 -10.14
CA SER A 367 0.38 1.68 -11.43
C SER A 367 0.51 3.21 -11.35
N SER A 368 1.07 3.83 -12.39
CA SER A 368 1.04 5.28 -12.56
C SER A 368 -0.40 5.80 -12.67
N TRP A 369 -0.62 7.07 -12.28
CA TRP A 369 -1.96 7.66 -12.32
C TRP A 369 -2.60 7.70 -13.70
N ASP A 370 -1.80 7.85 -14.77
CA ASP A 370 -2.29 7.81 -16.15
C ASP A 370 -2.57 6.39 -16.65
N GLY A 371 -2.32 5.35 -15.84
CA GLY A 371 -2.55 3.94 -16.16
C GLY A 371 -1.60 3.35 -17.21
N LYS A 372 -0.52 4.05 -17.57
CA LYS A 372 0.39 3.68 -18.67
C LYS A 372 1.69 3.03 -18.24
N ARG A 373 2.04 3.08 -16.96
CA ARG A 373 3.27 2.49 -16.42
C ARG A 373 2.92 1.64 -15.22
N LEU A 374 3.51 0.46 -15.15
CA LEU A 374 3.33 -0.48 -14.07
C LEU A 374 4.69 -0.93 -13.56
N TYR A 375 4.83 -0.93 -12.24
CA TYR A 375 6.04 -1.32 -11.55
C TYR A 375 5.74 -2.55 -10.69
N TYR A 376 6.66 -3.50 -10.69
CA TYR A 376 6.53 -4.79 -10.01
C TYR A 376 7.77 -5.10 -9.19
N THR A 377 7.54 -5.68 -8.02
CA THR A 377 8.58 -6.26 -7.16
C THR A 377 8.26 -7.70 -6.80
N SER A 378 9.28 -8.40 -6.28
CA SER A 378 9.29 -9.84 -6.10
C SER A 378 8.85 -10.32 -4.72
N SER A 379 9.33 -9.69 -3.64
CA SER A 379 9.32 -10.24 -2.28
C SER A 379 7.94 -10.19 -1.64
N LEU A 380 7.51 -11.26 -0.95
CA LEU A 380 6.38 -11.21 -0.03
C LEU A 380 6.88 -11.08 1.42
N LEU A 381 7.45 -12.15 1.96
CA LEU A 381 8.03 -12.24 3.32
C LEU A 381 9.25 -13.16 3.26
N ALA A 382 10.27 -12.95 4.10
CA ALA A 382 11.53 -13.70 4.05
C ALA A 382 11.35 -15.23 4.11
N ASN A 383 10.34 -15.69 4.87
CA ASN A 383 10.04 -17.10 5.09
C ASN A 383 8.93 -17.65 4.17
N TRP A 384 8.34 -16.81 3.31
CA TRP A 384 7.31 -17.19 2.34
C TRP A 384 7.79 -17.06 0.89
N ASP A 385 8.83 -16.27 0.65
CA ASP A 385 9.55 -16.23 -0.62
C ASP A 385 10.02 -17.62 -1.06
N LYS A 386 10.05 -17.82 -2.38
CA LYS A 386 10.53 -19.05 -2.99
C LYS A 386 12.03 -19.22 -2.72
N LYS A 387 12.53 -20.41 -3.03
CA LYS A 387 13.88 -20.87 -2.66
C LYS A 387 14.60 -21.44 -3.88
N GLY A 388 15.92 -21.38 -3.90
CA GLY A 388 16.72 -21.80 -5.05
C GLY A 388 16.48 -20.92 -6.27
N ALA A 389 16.38 -21.53 -7.46
CA ALA A 389 16.28 -20.81 -8.74
C ALA A 389 15.01 -19.94 -8.89
N ASP A 390 13.93 -20.25 -8.16
CA ASP A 390 12.69 -19.47 -8.18
C ASP A 390 12.74 -18.22 -7.28
N ASN A 391 13.78 -18.05 -6.44
CA ASN A 391 13.98 -16.90 -5.57
C ASN A 391 14.58 -15.69 -6.31
N GLU A 392 14.02 -15.34 -7.47
CA GLU A 392 14.41 -14.09 -8.14
C GLU A 392 14.00 -12.89 -7.27
N GLN A 393 14.88 -11.90 -7.18
CA GLN A 393 14.60 -10.65 -6.47
C GLN A 393 14.80 -9.50 -7.45
N TYR A 394 13.76 -8.70 -7.66
CA TYR A 394 13.74 -7.74 -8.77
C TYR A 394 12.89 -6.51 -8.53
N PHE A 395 13.18 -5.48 -9.34
CA PHE A 395 12.27 -4.41 -9.69
C PHE A 395 12.13 -4.37 -11.22
N LYS A 396 10.91 -4.50 -11.74
CA LYS A 396 10.61 -4.49 -13.18
C LYS A 396 9.65 -3.37 -13.52
N ALA A 397 9.91 -2.65 -14.60
CA ALA A 397 9.06 -1.57 -15.11
C ALA A 397 8.47 -1.97 -16.46
N TYR A 398 7.16 -1.81 -16.61
CA TYR A 398 6.41 -2.09 -17.84
C TYR A 398 5.65 -0.86 -18.31
N SER A 399 5.46 -0.75 -19.62
CA SER A 399 4.46 0.14 -20.21
C SER A 399 3.19 -0.62 -20.55
N TRP A 400 2.04 0.05 -20.46
CA TRP A 400 0.74 -0.46 -20.85
C TRP A 400 0.13 0.46 -21.92
N ASP A 401 -0.14 -0.10 -23.10
CA ASP A 401 -0.66 0.65 -24.27
C ASP A 401 -2.20 0.59 -24.41
N GLY A 402 -2.84 -0.37 -23.75
CA GLY A 402 -4.27 -0.67 -23.89
C GLY A 402 -4.56 -2.16 -24.14
N ASP A 403 -3.58 -2.90 -24.69
CA ASP A 403 -3.63 -4.32 -25.07
C ASP A 403 -2.47 -5.13 -24.47
N LYS A 404 -1.27 -4.54 -24.39
CA LYS A 404 -0.03 -5.22 -23.99
C LYS A 404 0.72 -4.54 -22.85
N LEU A 405 1.32 -5.39 -22.02
CA LEU A 405 2.20 -5.02 -20.91
C LEU A 405 3.66 -5.28 -21.31
N THR A 406 4.33 -4.26 -21.85
CA THR A 406 5.67 -4.38 -22.47
C THR A 406 6.77 -3.98 -21.49
N GLU A 407 7.71 -4.89 -21.19
CA GLU A 407 8.84 -4.60 -20.30
C GLU A 407 9.71 -3.46 -20.86
N GLN A 408 10.09 -2.51 -20.01
CA GLN A 408 10.96 -1.39 -20.35
C GLN A 408 12.38 -1.62 -19.82
N PHE A 409 12.48 -2.08 -18.56
CA PHE A 409 13.73 -2.54 -17.95
C PHE A 409 13.44 -3.42 -16.72
N SER A 410 14.47 -4.15 -16.30
CA SER A 410 14.50 -5.00 -15.10
C SER A 410 15.80 -4.76 -14.34
N ILE A 411 15.71 -4.65 -13.01
CA ILE A 411 16.84 -4.58 -12.09
C ILE A 411 16.83 -5.84 -11.22
N ASP A 412 17.89 -6.64 -11.29
CA ASP A 412 18.13 -7.82 -10.45
C ASP A 412 18.73 -7.38 -9.11
N PHE A 413 17.94 -7.47 -8.04
CA PHE A 413 18.32 -7.03 -6.70
C PHE A 413 19.30 -7.99 -6.01
N ASN A 414 19.40 -9.25 -6.44
CA ASN A 414 20.44 -10.17 -5.97
C ASN A 414 21.80 -9.77 -6.58
N LYS A 415 21.83 -9.53 -7.89
CA LYS A 415 23.03 -9.11 -8.64
C LYS A 415 23.55 -7.73 -8.21
N GLU A 416 22.66 -6.75 -8.07
CA GLU A 416 22.99 -5.41 -7.56
C GLU A 416 23.18 -5.38 -6.01
N LYS A 417 23.06 -6.54 -5.34
CA LYS A 417 23.31 -6.76 -3.91
C LYS A 417 22.44 -5.89 -2.98
N LEU A 418 21.21 -5.65 -3.39
CA LEU A 418 20.25 -4.78 -2.71
C LEU A 418 19.45 -5.52 -1.64
N GLY A 419 19.01 -6.77 -1.89
CA GLY A 419 18.18 -7.55 -0.98
C GLY A 419 16.92 -8.06 -1.67
N ARG A 420 15.81 -8.19 -0.94
CA ARG A 420 14.50 -8.58 -1.46
C ARG A 420 13.61 -7.34 -1.63
N ALA A 421 13.14 -7.06 -2.85
CA ALA A 421 12.37 -5.85 -3.14
C ALA A 421 10.90 -6.02 -2.73
N HIS A 422 10.36 -5.13 -1.88
CA HIS A 422 8.95 -5.15 -1.47
C HIS A 422 8.21 -3.87 -1.89
N GLN A 423 7.74 -3.01 -0.98
CA GLN A 423 6.79 -1.95 -1.34
C GLN A 423 7.44 -0.78 -2.09
N MET A 424 6.73 -0.33 -3.13
CA MET A 424 7.07 0.81 -3.97
C MET A 424 6.29 2.06 -3.54
N ARG A 425 6.92 3.24 -3.68
CA ARG A 425 6.26 4.55 -3.63
C ARG A 425 6.91 5.54 -4.59
N PHE A 426 6.11 6.37 -5.26
CA PHE A 426 6.61 7.28 -6.29
C PHE A 426 7.12 8.62 -5.76
N GLY A 427 8.16 9.15 -6.39
CA GLY A 427 8.75 10.47 -6.12
C GLY A 427 8.91 11.29 -7.39
N ALA A 428 8.82 12.62 -7.27
CA ALA A 428 9.13 13.55 -8.36
C ALA A 428 9.73 14.85 -7.79
N TYR A 429 10.63 15.49 -8.54
CA TYR A 429 11.13 16.83 -8.23
C TYR A 429 10.00 17.88 -8.26
N ALA A 430 9.01 17.69 -9.14
CA ALA A 430 7.86 18.57 -9.30
C ALA A 430 7.03 18.73 -8.01
N LEU A 431 6.94 17.69 -7.16
CA LEU A 431 6.25 17.75 -5.85
C LEU A 431 6.81 18.85 -4.93
N TYR A 432 8.10 19.21 -5.09
CA TYR A 432 8.83 20.10 -4.19
C TYR A 432 9.30 21.39 -4.89
N GLY A 433 8.70 21.73 -6.03
CA GLY A 433 9.05 22.92 -6.81
C GLY A 433 10.45 22.86 -7.44
N LYS A 434 11.01 21.66 -7.63
CA LYS A 434 12.37 21.44 -8.16
C LYS A 434 12.32 21.01 -9.63
N ALA A 435 13.36 21.33 -10.37
CA ALA A 435 13.64 20.75 -11.68
C ALA A 435 14.49 19.47 -11.52
N PRO A 436 14.41 18.53 -12.48
CA PRO A 436 15.42 17.48 -12.63
C PRO A 436 16.84 18.04 -12.77
N LYS A 437 17.82 17.27 -12.31
CA LYS A 437 19.26 17.62 -12.28
C LYS A 437 20.02 16.95 -13.43
#